data_AF-A0A929DVX5-F1
#
_entry.id   AF-A0A929DVX5-F1
#
_cell.length_a   1.000
_cell.length_b   1.000
_cell.length_c   1.000
_cell.angle_alpha   90.00
_cell.angle_beta   90.00
_cell.angle_gamma   90.00
#
_symmetry.space_group_name_H-M   'P 1'
#
loop_
_entity.id
_entity.type
_entity.pdbx_description
1 polymer ?
#
loop_
_entity_poly.entity_id
_entity_poly.type
_entity_poly.pdbx_seq_one_letter_code
_entity_poly.pdbx_strand_id
1 'polypeptide(L)'
;MRISRRNALSAMAMATLGMAHPAPLRGEISKGSSKFRYCLNTSTISGQNLGLLKYIEIASKAGYHGIEVWVRDVEAALKEGHTLSSLKSYIDDHGLKVESAIGFAPWMAEGEAGFIQMEKEMQMLAGIGCRRIA
;
A
#
# COMPACT_ATOMS: atom_id res chain seq x y z
N MET A 1 18.92 -36.18 -52.14
CA MET A 1 18.15 -34.95 -51.88
C MET A 1 19.12 -33.89 -51.34
N ARG A 2 19.42 -32.82 -52.09
CA ARG A 2 20.38 -31.78 -51.67
C ARG A 2 19.68 -30.75 -50.79
N ILE A 3 20.04 -30.70 -49.51
CA ILE A 3 19.53 -29.68 -48.58
C ILE A 3 20.32 -28.39 -48.81
N SER A 4 19.62 -27.32 -49.21
CA SER A 4 20.20 -25.98 -49.35
C SER A 4 20.35 -25.32 -47.99
N ARG A 5 21.44 -24.57 -47.78
CA ARG A 5 21.70 -23.75 -46.58
C ARG A 5 20.49 -22.87 -46.20
N ARG A 6 19.75 -22.40 -47.21
CA ARG A 6 18.54 -21.58 -47.02
C ARG A 6 17.39 -22.37 -46.37
N ASN A 7 17.24 -23.64 -46.72
CA ASN A 7 16.20 -24.51 -46.15
C ASN A 7 16.57 -24.98 -44.74
N ALA A 8 17.87 -25.12 -44.44
CA ALA A 8 18.34 -25.43 -43.09
C ALA A 8 18.10 -24.27 -42.11
N LEU A 9 18.32 -23.01 -42.54
CA LEU A 9 18.05 -21.82 -41.73
C LEU A 9 16.56 -21.61 -41.45
N SER A 10 15.70 -21.85 -42.46
CA SER A 10 14.24 -21.76 -42.27
C SER A 10 13.71 -22.83 -41.29
N ALA A 11 14.32 -24.01 -41.25
CA ALA A 11 13.95 -25.06 -40.29
C ALA A 11 14.39 -24.73 -38.85
N MET A 12 15.52 -24.03 -38.67
CA MET A 12 15.96 -23.59 -37.34
C MET A 12 15.10 -22.47 -36.74
N ALA A 13 14.58 -21.56 -37.57
CA ALA A 13 13.74 -20.44 -37.11
C ALA A 13 12.38 -20.90 -36.56
N MET A 14 11.84 -22.04 -37.02
CA MET A 14 10.59 -22.59 -36.46
C MET A 14 10.80 -23.40 -35.17
N ALA A 15 12.00 -23.93 -34.93
CA ALA A 15 12.27 -24.70 -33.71
C ALA A 15 12.41 -23.82 -32.45
N THR A 16 12.77 -22.54 -32.60
CA THR A 16 13.01 -21.63 -31.47
C THR A 16 11.74 -20.97 -30.91
N LEU A 17 10.64 -20.93 -31.66
CA LEU A 17 9.38 -20.32 -31.21
C LEU A 17 8.57 -21.19 -30.24
N GLY A 18 8.87 -22.49 -30.12
CA GLY A 18 8.09 -23.43 -29.31
C GLY A 18 8.59 -23.66 -27.88
N MET A 19 9.78 -23.18 -27.49
CA MET A 19 10.43 -23.58 -26.22
C MET A 19 10.59 -22.48 -25.18
N ALA A 20 10.19 -21.24 -25.46
CA ALA A 20 10.30 -20.13 -24.51
C ALA A 20 8.93 -19.70 -23.99
N HIS A 21 8.20 -20.61 -23.34
CA HIS A 21 7.21 -20.19 -22.37
C HIS A 21 7.94 -19.95 -21.05
N PRO A 22 8.14 -18.69 -20.61
CA PRO A 22 8.56 -18.46 -19.24
C PRO A 22 7.44 -19.00 -18.36
N ALA A 23 7.71 -20.10 -17.67
CA ALA A 23 6.83 -20.53 -16.59
C ALA A 23 6.72 -19.36 -15.62
N PRO A 24 5.50 -18.92 -15.23
CA PRO A 24 5.40 -17.91 -14.21
C PRO A 24 6.08 -18.47 -12.95
N LEU A 25 7.18 -17.84 -12.54
CA LEU A 25 7.76 -18.04 -11.23
C LEU A 25 6.76 -17.48 -10.22
N ARG A 26 5.71 -18.24 -9.94
CA ARG A 26 4.81 -17.98 -8.83
C ARG A 26 5.54 -18.53 -7.62
N GLY A 27 6.39 -17.69 -7.02
CA GLY A 27 6.95 -17.99 -5.72
C GLY A 27 5.78 -18.23 -4.77
N GLU A 28 5.64 -19.45 -4.27
CA GLU A 28 4.77 -19.68 -3.13
C GLU A 28 5.36 -18.89 -1.98
N ILE A 29 4.64 -17.86 -1.54
CA ILE A 29 4.93 -17.20 -0.28
C ILE A 29 4.71 -18.28 0.77
N SER A 30 5.82 -18.86 1.23
CA SER A 30 5.84 -19.72 2.41
C SER A 30 5.10 -18.98 3.52
N LYS A 31 3.93 -19.48 3.91
CA LYS A 31 3.16 -19.00 5.06
C LYS A 31 3.83 -19.43 6.37
N GLY A 32 5.15 -19.36 6.46
CA GLY A 32 5.82 -19.33 7.74
C GLY A 32 5.34 -18.07 8.46
N SER A 33 4.71 -18.21 9.63
CA SER A 33 4.32 -17.07 10.44
C SER A 33 5.57 -16.38 11.01
N SER A 34 6.18 -15.54 10.19
CA SER A 34 7.17 -14.59 10.66
C SER A 34 6.54 -13.78 11.80
N LYS A 35 7.23 -13.70 12.93
CA LYS A 35 6.84 -12.79 14.02
C LYS A 35 7.01 -11.32 13.61
N PHE A 36 7.76 -11.06 12.54
CA PHE A 36 8.00 -9.71 12.04
C PHE A 36 6.85 -9.24 11.14
N ARG A 37 6.31 -8.07 11.46
CA ARG A 37 5.23 -7.42 10.69
C ARG A 37 5.79 -6.30 9.83
N TYR A 38 5.30 -6.22 8.60
CA TYR A 38 5.61 -5.12 7.68
C TYR A 38 4.52 -4.04 7.74
N CYS A 39 4.96 -2.78 7.81
CA CYS A 39 4.10 -1.60 7.76
C CYS A 39 4.45 -0.76 6.53
N LEU A 40 3.45 -0.36 5.74
CA LEU A 40 3.64 0.55 4.61
C LEU A 40 3.38 1.99 5.04
N ASN A 41 4.40 2.86 4.96
CA ASN A 41 4.19 4.30 4.96
C ASN A 41 3.58 4.72 3.61
N THR A 42 2.38 5.29 3.63
CA THR A 42 1.64 5.62 2.41
C THR A 42 2.28 6.74 1.59
N SER A 43 3.23 7.53 2.14
CA SER A 43 4.02 8.50 1.35
C SER A 43 4.77 7.83 0.20
N THR A 44 5.20 6.59 0.39
CA THR A 44 5.93 5.78 -0.60
C THR A 44 5.15 5.63 -1.92
N ILE A 45 3.82 5.66 -1.86
CA ILE A 45 2.93 5.51 -3.02
C ILE A 45 2.05 6.75 -3.26
N SER A 46 2.32 7.86 -2.57
CA SER A 46 1.46 9.05 -2.56
C SER A 46 1.47 9.85 -3.86
N GLY A 47 2.53 9.73 -4.69
CA GLY A 47 2.64 10.46 -5.95
C GLY A 47 1.55 10.15 -6.99
N GLN A 48 0.77 9.08 -6.75
CA GLN A 48 -0.37 8.69 -7.59
C GLN A 48 -1.70 9.32 -7.14
N ASN A 49 -1.73 9.99 -5.99
CA ASN A 49 -2.92 10.67 -5.43
C ASN A 49 -4.19 9.80 -5.41
N LEU A 50 -4.07 8.54 -4.98
CA LEU A 50 -5.16 7.56 -5.09
C LEU A 50 -6.20 7.64 -3.96
N GLY A 51 -5.89 8.36 -2.89
CA GLY A 51 -6.73 8.46 -1.70
C GLY A 51 -6.57 7.29 -0.72
N LEU A 52 -7.07 7.51 0.51
CA LEU A 52 -6.85 6.62 1.65
C LEU A 52 -7.34 5.18 1.39
N LEU A 53 -8.56 5.02 0.86
CA LEU A 53 -9.15 3.71 0.62
C LEU A 53 -8.29 2.89 -0.36
N LYS A 54 -7.80 3.52 -1.43
CA LYS A 54 -6.98 2.82 -2.41
C LYS A 54 -5.61 2.44 -1.87
N TYR A 55 -5.01 3.28 -1.01
CA TYR A 55 -3.77 2.92 -0.31
C TYR A 55 -3.95 1.71 0.62
N ILE A 56 -5.08 1.63 1.35
CA ILE A 56 -5.44 0.48 2.18
C ILE A 56 -5.56 -0.79 1.32
N GLU A 57 -6.27 -0.71 0.20
CA GLU A 57 -6.43 -1.84 -0.73
C GLU A 57 -5.07 -2.33 -1.27
N ILE A 58 -4.20 -1.40 -1.68
CA ILE A 58 -2.86 -1.71 -2.20
C ILE A 58 -2.00 -2.37 -1.11
N ALA A 59 -1.96 -1.80 0.09
CA ALA A 59 -1.18 -2.33 1.21
C ALA A 59 -1.61 -3.76 1.57
N SER A 60 -2.92 -3.99 1.65
CA SER A 60 -3.49 -5.31 1.93
C SER A 60 -3.14 -6.33 0.84
N LYS A 61 -3.34 -5.98 -0.44
CA LYS A 61 -3.02 -6.87 -1.58
C LYS A 61 -1.52 -7.16 -1.70
N ALA A 62 -0.67 -6.21 -1.30
CA ALA A 62 0.78 -6.38 -1.29
C ALA A 62 1.28 -7.21 -0.10
N GLY A 63 0.42 -7.59 0.85
CA GLY A 63 0.78 -8.43 2.00
C GLY A 63 1.38 -7.66 3.18
N TYR A 64 1.16 -6.35 3.25
CA TYR A 64 1.48 -5.60 4.47
C TYR A 64 0.52 -5.96 5.60
N HIS A 65 1.00 -5.81 6.83
CA HIS A 65 0.22 -6.09 8.05
C HIS A 65 -0.31 -4.80 8.67
N GLY A 66 0.30 -3.67 8.32
CA GLY A 66 -0.12 -2.37 8.78
C GLY A 66 0.24 -1.25 7.82
N ILE A 67 -0.25 -0.07 8.15
CA ILE A 67 -0.04 1.17 7.40
C ILE A 67 0.32 2.30 8.35
N GLU A 68 1.17 3.20 7.87
CA GLU A 68 1.37 4.54 8.41
C GLU A 68 0.73 5.53 7.44
N VAL A 69 -0.32 6.20 7.89
CA VAL A 69 -1.16 7.07 7.05
C VAL A 69 -0.76 8.54 7.19
N TRP A 70 -1.21 9.40 6.29
CA TRP A 70 -1.11 10.85 6.49
C TRP A 70 -2.43 11.41 7.01
N VAL A 71 -2.36 12.34 7.97
CA VAL A 71 -3.54 13.04 8.51
C VAL A 71 -4.42 13.61 7.39
N ARG A 72 -3.81 14.30 6.42
CA ARG A 72 -4.54 14.90 5.28
C ARG A 72 -5.36 13.89 4.47
N ASP A 73 -4.89 12.65 4.36
CA ASP A 73 -5.55 11.63 3.55
C ASP A 73 -6.78 11.09 4.30
N VAL A 74 -6.72 11.04 5.64
CA VAL A 74 -7.86 10.73 6.51
C VAL A 74 -8.88 11.87 6.45
N GLU A 75 -8.44 13.11 6.58
CA GLU A 75 -9.32 14.29 6.46
C GLU A 75 -10.00 14.37 5.09
N ALA A 76 -9.28 14.07 4.01
CA ALA A 76 -9.84 14.03 2.66
C ALA A 76 -10.96 12.99 2.56
N ALA A 77 -10.73 11.77 3.07
CA ALA A 77 -11.76 10.75 3.10
C ALA A 77 -13.01 11.18 3.91
N LEU A 78 -12.81 11.88 5.04
CA LEU A 78 -13.93 12.44 5.80
C LEU A 78 -14.70 13.51 5.01
N LYS A 79 -13.99 14.38 4.28
CA LYS A 79 -14.61 15.40 3.41
C LYS A 79 -15.37 14.78 2.24
N GLU A 80 -14.96 13.61 1.77
CA GLU A 80 -15.66 12.82 0.75
C GLU A 80 -16.91 12.09 1.28
N GLY A 81 -17.20 12.21 2.59
CA GLY A 81 -18.41 11.67 3.21
C GLY A 81 -18.21 10.36 3.97
N HIS A 82 -16.96 9.86 4.08
CA HIS A 82 -16.68 8.73 4.95
C HIS A 82 -16.78 9.13 6.43
N THR A 83 -17.11 8.16 7.27
CA THR A 83 -17.10 8.31 8.73
C THR A 83 -15.89 7.58 9.32
N LEU A 84 -15.43 7.99 10.50
CA LEU A 84 -14.36 7.29 11.23
C LEU A 84 -14.68 5.82 11.43
N SER A 85 -15.93 5.50 11.77
CA SER A 85 -16.41 4.13 11.92
C SER A 85 -16.28 3.34 10.61
N SER A 86 -16.75 3.90 9.48
CA SER A 86 -16.61 3.22 8.17
C SER A 86 -15.16 3.04 7.74
N LEU A 87 -14.29 4.02 8.03
CA LEU A 87 -12.86 3.91 7.72
C LEU A 87 -12.21 2.83 8.57
N LYS A 88 -12.52 2.78 9.87
CA LYS A 88 -12.05 1.74 10.78
C LYS A 88 -12.48 0.35 10.31
N SER A 89 -13.76 0.16 9.98
CA SER A 89 -14.25 -1.11 9.44
C SER A 89 -13.52 -1.48 8.15
N TYR A 90 -13.34 -0.53 7.23
CA TYR A 90 -12.63 -0.78 5.97
C TYR A 90 -11.18 -1.21 6.20
N ILE A 91 -10.47 -0.60 7.16
CA ILE A 91 -9.10 -0.99 7.54
C ILE A 91 -9.07 -2.42 8.13
N ASP A 92 -9.99 -2.72 9.05
CA ASP A 92 -10.07 -4.03 9.70
C ASP A 92 -10.45 -5.14 8.70
N ASP A 93 -11.38 -4.87 7.76
CA ASP A 93 -11.79 -5.78 6.68
C ASP A 93 -10.64 -6.11 5.73
N HIS A 94 -9.68 -5.18 5.58
CA HIS A 94 -8.46 -5.38 4.78
C HIS A 94 -7.32 -6.03 5.58
N GLY A 95 -7.57 -6.43 6.84
CA GLY A 95 -6.60 -7.12 7.68
C GLY A 95 -5.41 -6.25 8.11
N LEU A 96 -5.56 -4.93 8.05
CA LEU A 96 -4.48 -3.97 8.34
C LEU A 96 -4.63 -3.37 9.75
N LYS A 97 -3.50 -2.93 10.32
CA LYS A 97 -3.46 -2.05 11.49
C LYS A 97 -2.90 -0.69 11.10
N VAL A 98 -3.51 0.38 11.61
CA VAL A 98 -2.91 1.73 11.50
C VAL A 98 -1.85 1.83 12.59
N GLU A 99 -0.61 1.58 12.23
CA GLU A 99 0.50 1.54 13.19
C GLU A 99 0.95 2.97 13.55
N SER A 100 0.80 3.95 12.68
CA SER A 100 1.11 5.36 12.98
C SER A 100 0.44 6.28 11.97
N ALA A 101 0.54 7.58 12.21
CA ALA A 101 0.19 8.60 11.24
C ALA A 101 1.22 9.72 11.22
N ILE A 102 1.31 10.41 10.08
CA ILE A 102 2.14 11.58 9.88
C ILE A 102 1.25 12.82 9.90
N GLY A 103 1.51 13.71 10.84
CA GLY A 103 0.88 15.03 10.98
C GLY A 103 1.91 16.16 10.84
N PHE A 104 1.42 17.38 10.64
CA PHE A 104 2.26 18.59 10.59
C PHE A 104 1.65 19.72 11.43
N ALA A 105 0.94 19.38 12.51
CA ALA A 105 0.49 20.38 13.47
C ALA A 105 1.70 21.21 13.96
N PRO A 106 1.63 22.55 13.96
CA PRO A 106 2.76 23.41 14.31
C PRO A 106 2.96 23.49 15.83
N TRP A 107 3.15 22.36 16.50
CA TRP A 107 3.21 22.24 17.95
C TRP A 107 4.43 22.93 18.59
N MET A 108 5.47 23.23 17.80
CA MET A 108 6.63 24.03 18.24
C MET A 108 6.44 25.53 18.06
N ALA A 109 5.40 25.97 17.35
CA ALA A 109 5.13 27.40 17.17
C ALA A 109 4.57 28.01 18.46
N GLU A 110 4.68 29.34 18.59
CA GLU A 110 4.12 30.05 19.74
C GLU A 110 2.59 29.96 19.76
N GLY A 111 2.03 29.85 20.97
CA GLY A 111 0.59 29.79 21.21
C GLY A 111 -0.01 28.37 21.21
N GLU A 112 -1.33 28.28 21.39
CA GLU A 112 -2.02 27.00 21.61
C GLU A 112 -2.51 26.33 20.31
N ALA A 113 -2.48 27.04 19.19
CA ALA A 113 -3.07 26.57 17.93
C ALA A 113 -2.49 25.22 17.46
N GLY A 114 -1.18 25.02 17.62
CA GLY A 114 -0.52 23.75 17.28
C GLY A 114 -0.99 22.59 18.15
N PHE A 115 -1.15 22.80 19.46
CA PHE A 115 -1.67 21.80 20.38
C PHE A 115 -3.14 21.46 20.12
N ILE A 116 -3.97 22.48 19.84
CA ILE A 116 -5.39 22.30 19.50
C ILE A 116 -5.54 21.50 18.21
N GLN A 117 -4.72 21.79 17.19
CA GLN A 117 -4.71 21.01 15.95
C GLN A 117 -4.27 19.57 16.22
N MET A 118 -3.17 19.38 16.95
CA MET A 118 -2.65 18.04 17.28
C MET A 118 -3.67 17.21 18.08
N GLU A 119 -4.40 17.81 19.01
CA GLU A 119 -5.47 17.13 19.75
C GLU A 119 -6.59 16.64 18.82
N LYS A 120 -7.07 17.51 17.91
CA LYS A 120 -8.08 17.13 16.90
C LYS A 120 -7.59 15.99 16.01
N GLU A 121 -6.35 16.07 15.55
CA GLU A 121 -5.72 15.02 14.73
C GLU A 121 -5.64 13.70 15.52
N MET A 122 -5.20 13.73 16.78
CA MET A 122 -5.13 12.54 17.63
C MET A 122 -6.51 11.92 17.88
N GLN A 123 -7.55 12.71 18.12
CA GLN A 123 -8.93 12.22 18.29
C GLN A 123 -9.45 11.55 17.01
N MET A 124 -9.22 12.17 15.85
CA MET A 124 -9.56 11.62 14.55
C MET A 124 -8.84 10.27 14.32
N LEU A 125 -7.53 10.24 14.57
CA LEU A 125 -6.69 9.05 14.42
C LEU A 125 -7.08 7.91 15.37
N ALA A 126 -7.45 8.24 16.61
CA ALA A 126 -7.99 7.27 17.56
C ALA A 126 -9.28 6.62 17.03
N GLY A 127 -10.12 7.39 16.33
CA GLY A 127 -11.34 6.89 15.68
C GLY A 127 -11.11 5.81 14.63
N ILE A 128 -9.94 5.78 13.97
CA ILE A 128 -9.55 4.72 13.03
C ILE A 128 -8.65 3.66 13.66
N GLY A 129 -8.47 3.68 14.99
CA GLY A 129 -7.66 2.72 15.73
C GLY A 129 -6.15 2.98 15.70
N CYS A 130 -5.71 4.16 15.23
CA CYS A 130 -4.32 4.56 15.28
C CYS A 130 -3.94 5.01 16.70
N ARG A 131 -2.74 4.64 17.16
CA ARG A 131 -2.26 4.92 18.53
C ARG A 131 -1.07 5.88 18.60
N ARG A 132 -0.51 6.25 17.46
CA ARG A 132 0.76 6.98 17.38
C ARG A 132 0.69 8.00 16.24
N ILE A 133 1.21 9.19 16.49
CA ILE A 133 1.37 10.25 15.50
C ILE A 133 2.81 10.73 15.57
N ALA A 134 3.41 10.99 14.41
CA ALA A 134 4.71 11.60 14.23
C ALA A 134 4.56 13.04 13.74
#